data_AF-A0A202F3B1-F1
#
_entry.id   AF-A0A202F3B1-F1
#
_cell.length_a   1.000
_cell.length_b   1.000
_cell.length_c   1.000
_cell.angle_alpha   90.00
_cell.angle_beta   90.00
_cell.angle_gamma   90.00
#
_symmetry.space_group_name_H-M   'P 1'
#
loop_
_entity.id
_entity.type
_entity.pdbx_description
1 polymer ?
#
loop_
_entity_poly.entity_id
_entity_poly.type
_entity_poly.pdbx_seq_one_letter_code
_entity_poly.pdbx_strand_id
1 'polypeptide(L)'
;MIKTYRKVATIKAEQFDGSNEMVNRYDIKTGEKYLIRSANCHFILPTLEGGEFLYIGNWIATGIDGEHWIIQDDIFKKTYVEVK
;
A
#
# COMPACT_ATOMS: atom_id res chain seq x y z
N MET A 1 13.78 -8.67 -27.21
CA MET A 1 12.38 -8.84 -27.63
C MET A 1 11.49 -8.62 -26.42
N ILE A 2 10.56 -7.66 -26.48
CA ILE A 2 9.64 -7.35 -25.38
C ILE A 2 8.42 -8.26 -25.49
N LYS A 3 7.98 -8.86 -24.38
CA LYS A 3 6.77 -9.69 -24.30
C LYS A 3 5.85 -9.12 -23.21
N THR A 4 4.54 -9.16 -23.46
CA THR A 4 3.52 -8.66 -22.54
C THR A 4 2.85 -9.83 -21.83
N TYR A 5 2.69 -9.73 -20.51
CA TYR A 5 2.07 -10.74 -19.66
C TYR A 5 0.99 -10.11 -18.80
N ARG A 6 -0.08 -10.85 -18.51
CA ARG A 6 -1.08 -10.48 -17.50
C ARG A 6 -0.88 -11.35 -16.26
N LYS A 7 -1.02 -10.77 -15.08
CA LYS A 7 -1.06 -11.55 -13.84
C LYS A 7 -2.34 -12.41 -13.84
N VAL A 8 -2.21 -13.69 -13.50
CA VAL A 8 -3.36 -14.63 -13.47
C VAL A 8 -4.10 -14.60 -12.14
N ALA A 9 -3.38 -14.31 -11.06
CA ALA A 9 -3.95 -14.24 -9.72
C ALA A 9 -4.69 -12.93 -9.49
N THR A 10 -5.80 -13.01 -8.76
CA THR A 10 -6.43 -11.86 -8.10
C THR A 10 -5.53 -11.38 -6.95
N ILE A 11 -5.71 -10.13 -6.54
CA ILE A 11 -5.06 -9.58 -5.36
C ILE A 11 -6.10 -9.19 -4.32
N LYS A 12 -5.71 -9.21 -3.04
CA LYS A 12 -6.46 -8.51 -1.99
C LYS A 12 -5.87 -7.12 -1.84
N ALA A 13 -6.73 -6.11 -1.70
CA ALA A 13 -6.31 -4.77 -1.39
C ALA A 13 -7.34 -4.09 -0.48
N GLU A 14 -6.86 -3.30 0.46
CA GLU A 14 -7.70 -2.53 1.39
C GLU A 14 -7.29 -1.06 1.29
N GLN A 15 -8.25 -0.14 1.18
CA GLN A 15 -7.96 1.28 1.18
C GLN A 15 -7.61 1.74 2.59
N PHE A 16 -6.45 2.36 2.74
CA PHE A 16 -5.94 2.84 4.02
C PHE A 16 -6.74 4.06 4.49
N ASP A 17 -7.39 3.93 5.63
CA ASP A 17 -8.25 4.95 6.23
C ASP A 17 -7.55 5.78 7.33
N GLY A 18 -6.33 5.41 7.72
CA GLY A 18 -5.60 6.05 8.83
C GLY A 18 -6.02 5.59 10.21
N SER A 19 -6.89 4.58 10.34
CA SER A 19 -7.37 4.07 11.61
C SER A 19 -6.25 3.34 12.38
N ASN A 20 -6.32 3.42 13.71
CA ASN A 20 -5.43 2.65 14.59
C ASN A 20 -5.56 1.14 14.36
N GLU A 21 -6.72 0.66 13.91
CA GLU A 21 -6.93 -0.75 13.57
C GLU A 21 -6.03 -1.17 12.40
N MET A 22 -6.09 -0.42 11.27
CA MET A 22 -5.24 -0.70 10.13
C MET A 22 -3.76 -0.49 10.46
N VAL A 23 -3.42 0.55 11.25
CA VAL A 23 -2.05 0.79 11.70
C VAL A 23 -1.47 -0.41 12.42
N ASN A 24 -2.23 -0.99 13.36
CA ASN A 24 -1.81 -2.18 14.09
C ASN A 24 -1.78 -3.43 13.20
N ARG A 25 -2.79 -3.63 12.34
CA ARG A 25 -2.92 -4.81 11.46
C ARG A 25 -1.74 -4.92 10.49
N TYR A 26 -1.33 -3.79 9.91
CA TYR A 26 -0.28 -3.73 8.89
C TYR A 26 1.10 -3.34 9.44
N ASP A 27 1.26 -3.29 10.77
CA ASP A 27 2.49 -2.87 11.45
C ASP A 27 3.03 -1.51 10.94
N ILE A 28 2.12 -0.59 10.59
CA ILE A 28 2.46 0.72 10.04
C ILE A 28 3.18 1.53 11.10
N LYS A 29 4.35 2.05 10.76
CA LYS A 29 5.14 2.88 11.67
C LYS A 29 4.62 4.31 11.62
N THR A 30 4.40 4.87 12.81
CA THR A 30 3.99 6.26 13.02
C THR A 30 5.01 6.93 13.94
N GLY A 31 5.37 8.19 13.67
CA GLY A 31 6.16 8.98 14.63
C GLY A 31 7.02 10.13 14.07
N GLU A 32 7.40 11.03 14.97
CA GLU A 32 8.23 12.22 14.74
C GLU A 32 9.66 11.91 14.26
N LYS A 33 10.14 10.67 14.40
CA LYS A 33 11.50 10.28 13.98
C LYS A 33 11.66 10.19 12.45
N TYR A 34 10.55 10.12 11.71
CA TYR A 34 10.53 9.92 10.26
C TYR A 34 10.30 11.21 9.46
N LEU A 35 10.59 12.37 10.09
CA LEU A 35 10.46 13.71 9.52
C LEU A 35 11.42 13.94 8.34
N ILE A 36 11.01 13.53 7.14
CA ILE A 36 11.59 14.05 5.89
C ILE A 36 10.58 15.02 5.27
N ARG A 37 10.80 16.32 5.52
CA ARG A 37 10.40 17.56 4.82
C ARG A 37 9.02 17.77 4.17
N SER A 38 8.11 16.80 4.17
CA SER A 38 6.73 16.96 3.71
C SER A 38 5.80 16.75 4.90
N ALA A 39 5.20 17.84 5.39
CA ALA A 39 4.45 17.93 6.64
C ALA A 39 3.21 17.00 6.77
N ASN A 40 2.97 16.11 5.81
CA ASN A 40 1.74 15.34 5.69
C ASN A 40 1.95 13.82 5.71
N CYS A 41 3.19 13.30 5.71
CA CYS A 41 3.41 11.86 5.70
C CYS A 41 3.85 11.34 7.08
N HIS A 42 2.90 10.76 7.81
CA HIS A 42 3.11 10.22 9.16
C HIS A 42 3.09 8.69 9.22
N PHE A 43 2.74 8.03 8.11
CA PHE A 43 2.57 6.58 8.04
C PHE A 43 3.63 5.98 7.13
N ILE A 44 4.34 4.97 7.64
CA ILE A 44 5.30 4.20 6.88
C ILE A 44 4.87 2.74 6.90
N LEU A 45 4.58 2.18 5.73
CA LEU A 45 4.31 0.76 5.57
C LEU A 45 5.64 0.01 5.40
N PRO A 46 5.92 -1.02 6.21
CA PRO A 46 7.01 -1.94 5.93
C PRO A 46 6.70 -2.76 4.66
N THR A 47 7.55 -2.65 3.64
CA THR A 47 7.49 -3.47 2.41
C THR A 47 8.77 -4.30 2.26
N LEU A 48 8.83 -5.18 1.26
CA LEU A 48 10.05 -5.92 0.93
C LEU A 48 11.20 -5.01 0.46
N GLU A 49 10.89 -3.78 0.02
CA GLU A 49 11.86 -2.79 -0.46
C GLU A 49 12.32 -1.83 0.64
N GLY A 50 11.74 -1.94 1.84
CA GLY A 50 12.00 -1.07 2.98
C GLY A 50 10.73 -0.35 3.45
N GLY A 51 10.90 0.72 4.22
CA GLY A 51 9.76 1.54 4.67
C GLY A 51 9.31 2.48 3.56
N GLU A 52 8.05 2.39 3.15
CA GLU A 52 7.44 3.27 2.15
C GLU A 52 6.43 4.25 2.76
N PHE A 53 6.41 5.46 2.22
CA PHE A 53 5.47 6.51 2.63
C PHE A 53 4.04 6.17 2.22
N LEU A 54 3.16 6.06 3.21
CA LEU A 54 1.76 5.73 3.06
C LEU A 54 0.89 6.95 3.36
N TYR A 55 -0.14 7.18 2.53
CA TYR A 55 -1.11 8.26 2.72
C TYR A 55 -2.52 7.69 2.84
N ILE A 56 -3.35 8.36 3.64
CA ILE A 56 -4.79 8.06 3.72
C ILE A 56 -5.39 8.13 2.31
N GLY A 57 -6.17 7.11 1.94
CA GLY A 57 -6.75 6.92 0.61
C GLY A 57 -5.90 6.07 -0.33
N ASN A 58 -4.62 5.79 -0.02
CA ASN A 58 -3.86 4.79 -0.77
C ASN A 58 -4.39 3.38 -0.49
N TRP A 59 -4.07 2.44 -1.37
CA TRP A 59 -4.46 1.04 -1.24
C TRP A 59 -3.25 0.22 -0.79
N ILE A 60 -3.46 -0.63 0.22
CA ILE A 60 -2.47 -1.62 0.67
C ILE A 60 -2.82 -2.94 0.01
N ALA A 61 -2.03 -3.34 -0.98
CA ALA A 61 -2.20 -4.63 -1.64
C ALA A 61 -1.43 -5.73 -0.89
N THR A 62 -1.94 -6.96 -0.95
CA THR A 62 -1.31 -8.14 -0.35
C THR A 62 -0.93 -9.15 -1.42
N GLY A 63 0.31 -9.59 -1.39
CA GLY A 63 0.87 -10.59 -2.30
C GLY A 63 0.62 -12.01 -1.84
N ILE A 64 1.23 -12.96 -2.56
CA ILE A 64 0.98 -14.39 -2.35
C ILE A 64 1.67 -14.90 -1.08
N ASP A 65 2.79 -14.28 -0.69
CA ASP A 65 3.56 -14.62 0.50
C ASP A 65 3.21 -13.72 1.69
N GLY A 66 2.14 -12.93 1.56
CA GLY A 66 1.67 -11.99 2.59
C GLY A 66 2.39 -10.65 2.60
N GLU A 67 3.28 -10.40 1.63
CA GLU A 67 3.96 -9.12 1.48
C GLU A 67 2.98 -8.00 1.12
N HIS A 68 3.31 -6.77 1.54
CA HIS A 68 2.48 -5.61 1.28
C HIS A 68 3.20 -4.57 0.41
N TRP A 69 2.44 -3.89 -0.44
CA TRP A 69 2.90 -2.73 -1.19
C TRP A 69 1.78 -1.71 -1.36
N ILE A 70 2.18 -0.46 -1.64
CA ILE A 70 1.27 0.68 -1.75
C ILE A 70 0.86 0.88 -3.20
N ILE A 71 -0.43 1.16 -3.42
CA ILE A 71 -0.96 1.60 -4.72
C ILE A 71 -1.71 2.91 -4.50
N GLN A 72 -1.37 3.95 -5.26
CA GLN A 72 -2.11 5.21 -5.21
C GLN A 72 -3.55 5.03 -5.71
N ASP A 73 -4.49 5.77 -5.14
CA ASP A 73 -5.93 5.62 -5.42
C ASP A 73 -6.27 5.72 -6.91
N ASP A 74 -5.71 6.71 -7.61
CA ASP A 74 -5.99 6.93 -9.02
C ASP A 74 -5.40 5.80 -9.89
N ILE A 75 -4.23 5.27 -9.52
CA ILE A 75 -3.61 4.12 -10.18
C ILE A 75 -4.43 2.86 -9.92
N PHE A 76 -4.86 2.62 -8.67
CA PHE A 76 -5.66 1.46 -8.32
C PHE A 76 -6.95 1.41 -9.14
N LYS A 77 -7.70 2.52 -9.17
CA LYS A 77 -8.95 2.64 -9.93
C LYS A 77 -8.77 2.50 -11.45
N LYS A 78 -7.59 2.81 -11.99
CA LYS A 78 -7.27 2.64 -13.42
C LYS A 78 -6.84 1.21 -13.77
N THR A 79 -6.38 0.42 -12.80
CA THR A 79 -5.69 -0.86 -13.05
C THR A 79 -6.40 -2.07 -12.49
N TYR A 80 -7.31 -1.90 -11.52
CA TYR A 80 -8.04 -2.97 -10.88
C TYR A 80 -9.55 -2.75 -10.93
N VAL A 81 -10.27 -3.86 -10.98
CA VAL A 81 -11.72 -3.93 -10.80
C VAL A 81 -12.02 -4.92 -9.70
N GLU A 82 -13.03 -4.62 -8.89
CA GLU A 82 -13.51 -5.57 -7.89
C GLU A 82 -14.10 -6.80 -8.58
N VAL A 83 -13.70 -7.97 -8.12
CA VAL A 83 -14.28 -9.26 -8.53
C VAL A 83 -15.32 -9.66 -7.49
N LYS A 84 -16.55 -9.90 -7.93
CA LYS A 84 -17.67 -10.38 -7.10
C LYS A 84 -17.73 -11.90 -7.08
#